data_AF-A0A1C6QQJ3-F1
#
_entry.id   AF-A0A1C6QQJ3-F1
#
_cell.length_a   1.000
_cell.length_b   1.000
_cell.length_c   1.000
_cell.angle_alpha   90.00
_cell.angle_beta   90.00
_cell.angle_gamma   90.00
#
_symmetry.space_group_name_H-M   'P 1'
#
loop_
_entity.id
_entity.type
_entity.pdbx_description
1 polymer ?
#
loop_
_entity_poly.entity_id
_entity_poly.type
_entity_poly.pdbx_seq_one_letter_code
_entity_poly.pdbx_strand_id
1 'polypeptide(L)'
;MGRALPVTRVRVVDVERITPRTARVGFTADELPGLLEDRPDQQLKLCLPRAGQTVPRLPEPAADDPYGMRWFEAYLAIPEAERPWMRSFTVRSYDRERNVMAVDFVLHGEGGPAARWGAAARPGDVLGMVGPSSLYARPLPAARRMLLAGDEAALPAVATVLEALPAGTSAIVYAEVRTRRRSGSCRPPPEGPRCGGSTGTRAARSSRPYGRPAPPSTGWTRPGWRARRPSCGTSAATWWGSADCPRKQSSSAGTGGAP
;
A
#
# COMPACT_ATOMS: atom_id res chain seq x y z
N MET A 1 8.26 24.78 14.21
CA MET A 1 7.60 25.40 13.05
C MET A 1 7.44 24.34 11.98
N GLY A 2 6.20 24.07 11.55
CA GLY A 2 5.94 23.12 10.48
C GLY A 2 6.41 23.68 9.15
N ARG A 3 7.21 22.92 8.40
CA ARG A 3 7.63 23.31 7.04
C ARG A 3 6.39 23.40 6.16
N ALA A 4 6.33 24.42 5.29
CA ALA A 4 5.30 24.54 4.27
C ALA A 4 5.15 23.22 3.50
N LEU A 5 3.91 22.76 3.29
CA LEU A 5 3.68 21.55 2.51
C LEU A 5 3.91 21.85 1.02
N PRO A 6 4.85 21.16 0.37
CA PRO A 6 5.14 21.37 -1.04
C PRO A 6 3.92 20.99 -1.88
N VAL A 7 3.67 21.78 -2.93
CA VAL A 7 2.65 21.53 -3.94
C VAL A 7 3.37 21.36 -5.27
N THR A 8 3.27 20.20 -5.89
CA THR A 8 3.88 19.93 -7.21
C THR A 8 2.94 19.15 -8.12
N ARG A 9 3.24 19.11 -9.42
CA ARG A 9 2.60 18.20 -10.37
C ARG A 9 3.41 16.91 -10.44
N VAL A 10 2.72 15.79 -10.53
CA VAL A 10 3.33 14.47 -10.76
C VAL A 10 2.75 13.85 -12.02
N ARG A 11 3.58 13.14 -12.78
CA ARG A 11 3.19 12.47 -14.02
C ARG A 11 3.24 10.96 -13.85
N VAL A 12 2.24 10.26 -14.36
CA VAL A 12 2.22 8.80 -14.39
C VAL A 12 3.27 8.26 -15.36
N VAL A 13 4.11 7.35 -14.90
CA VAL A 13 5.13 6.65 -15.73
C VAL A 13 4.76 5.20 -16.01
N ASP A 14 4.12 4.53 -15.05
CA ASP A 14 3.66 3.15 -15.18
C ASP A 14 2.39 2.89 -14.37
N VAL A 15 1.65 1.86 -14.78
CA VAL A 15 0.43 1.41 -14.10
C VAL A 15 0.42 -0.11 -14.10
N GLU A 16 0.35 -0.71 -12.91
CA GLU A 16 0.31 -2.15 -12.70
C GLU A 16 -0.98 -2.57 -12.01
N ARG A 17 -1.68 -3.59 -12.53
CA ARG A 17 -2.90 -4.13 -11.91
C ARG A 17 -2.55 -5.24 -10.91
N ILE A 18 -2.23 -4.85 -9.67
CA ILE A 18 -1.82 -5.76 -8.58
C ILE A 18 -2.92 -6.79 -8.25
N THR A 19 -4.17 -6.33 -8.18
CA THR A 19 -5.35 -7.19 -8.02
C THR A 19 -6.50 -6.62 -8.85
N PRO A 20 -7.62 -7.34 -9.05
CA PRO A 20 -8.81 -6.76 -9.66
C PRO A 20 -9.35 -5.49 -8.97
N ARG A 21 -8.95 -5.24 -7.71
CA ARG A 21 -9.38 -4.10 -6.89
C ARG A 21 -8.23 -3.18 -6.50
N THR A 22 -7.03 -3.35 -7.05
CA THR A 22 -5.87 -2.54 -6.70
C THR A 22 -5.04 -2.27 -7.94
N ALA A 23 -4.85 -0.99 -8.26
CA ALA A 23 -3.85 -0.57 -9.23
C ALA A 23 -2.71 0.12 -8.50
N ARG A 24 -1.48 -0.26 -8.80
CA ARG A 24 -0.28 0.49 -8.43
C ARG A 24 0.04 1.45 -9.56
N VAL A 25 0.20 2.72 -9.24
CA VAL A 25 0.51 3.78 -10.19
C VAL A 25 1.86 4.38 -9.81
N GLY A 26 2.80 4.34 -10.74
CA GLY A 26 4.10 4.98 -10.61
C GLY A 26 4.04 6.43 -11.08
N PHE A 27 4.61 7.33 -10.30
CA PHE A 27 4.66 8.76 -10.54
C PHE A 27 6.09 9.28 -10.56
N THR A 28 6.38 10.26 -11.42
CA THR A 28 7.64 11.00 -11.45
C THR A 28 7.39 12.51 -11.38
N ALA A 29 8.34 13.23 -10.76
CA ALA A 29 8.50 14.69 -10.85
C ALA A 29 9.92 15.06 -10.42
N ASP A 30 10.42 16.22 -10.88
CA ASP A 30 11.79 16.66 -10.57
C ASP A 30 11.97 16.98 -9.09
N GLU A 31 10.88 17.33 -8.38
CA GLU A 31 10.93 17.65 -6.96
C GLU A 31 10.97 16.42 -6.05
N LEU A 32 10.55 15.23 -6.52
CA LEU A 32 10.42 14.02 -5.67
C LEU A 32 11.67 13.68 -4.84
N PRO A 33 12.91 13.77 -5.37
CA PRO A 33 14.11 13.47 -4.58
C PRO A 33 14.26 14.35 -3.33
N GLY A 34 13.77 15.58 -3.36
CA GLY A 34 13.80 16.51 -2.23
C GLY A 34 12.60 16.43 -1.30
N LEU A 35 11.54 15.70 -1.69
CA LEU A 35 10.27 15.62 -0.95
C LEU A 35 10.07 14.28 -0.23
N LEU A 36 10.56 13.17 -0.80
CA LEU A 36 10.30 11.84 -0.26
C LEU A 36 11.32 11.44 0.81
N GLU A 37 10.86 10.81 1.88
CA GLU A 37 11.71 10.36 2.99
C GLU A 37 11.79 8.84 3.00
N ASP A 38 12.83 8.29 3.63
CA ASP A 38 12.96 6.85 3.83
C ASP A 38 12.25 6.40 5.12
N ARG A 39 10.93 6.62 5.18
CA ARG A 39 10.12 6.30 6.37
C ARG A 39 8.86 5.54 5.96
N PRO A 40 8.38 4.61 6.78
CA PRO A 40 7.11 3.95 6.51
C PRO A 40 5.94 4.91 6.73
N ASP A 41 4.79 4.57 6.15
CA ASP A 41 3.51 5.28 6.32
C ASP A 41 3.55 6.78 5.97
N GLN A 42 4.36 7.16 4.98
CA GLN A 42 4.33 8.53 4.47
C GLN A 42 2.98 8.80 3.78
N GLN A 43 2.28 9.83 4.25
CA GLN A 43 1.04 10.28 3.65
C GLN A 43 1.27 11.51 2.76
N LEU A 44 0.65 11.49 1.59
CA LEU A 44 0.50 12.63 0.70
C LEU A 44 -0.97 12.83 0.33
N LYS A 45 -1.28 13.96 -0.30
CA LYS A 45 -2.58 14.18 -0.95
C LYS A 45 -2.38 14.23 -2.45
N LEU A 46 -3.24 13.53 -3.19
CA LEU A 46 -3.33 13.69 -4.64
C LEU A 46 -4.54 14.56 -4.98
N CYS A 47 -4.31 15.53 -5.85
CA CYS A 47 -5.32 16.41 -6.43
C CYS A 47 -5.67 15.87 -7.82
N LEU A 48 -6.87 15.31 -7.94
CA LEU A 48 -7.39 14.74 -9.17
C LEU A 48 -8.13 15.81 -9.99
N PRO A 49 -7.92 15.85 -11.32
CA PRO A 49 -8.61 16.80 -12.19
C PRO A 49 -10.13 16.61 -12.13
N ARG A 50 -10.88 17.70 -12.34
CA ARG A 50 -12.33 17.65 -12.51
C ARG A 50 -12.67 17.07 -13.89
N ALA A 51 -13.93 16.67 -14.07
CA ALA A 51 -14.42 16.23 -15.37
C ALA A 51 -14.16 17.31 -16.44
N GLY A 52 -13.58 16.92 -17.58
CA GLY A 52 -13.19 17.84 -18.65
C GLY A 52 -11.79 18.46 -18.49
N GLN A 53 -11.11 18.25 -17.36
CA GLN A 53 -9.73 18.68 -17.16
C GLN A 53 -8.76 17.51 -17.35
N THR A 54 -7.65 17.75 -18.05
CA THR A 54 -6.52 16.81 -18.16
C THR A 54 -5.45 17.06 -17.09
N VAL A 55 -5.36 18.29 -16.59
CA VAL A 55 -4.43 18.72 -15.55
C VAL A 55 -5.22 19.43 -14.45
N PRO A 56 -5.03 19.08 -13.16
CA PRO A 56 -5.72 19.75 -12.07
C PRO A 56 -5.19 21.17 -11.86
N ARG A 57 -6.09 22.10 -11.49
CA ARG A 57 -5.71 23.41 -10.96
C ARG A 57 -5.14 23.22 -9.55
N LEU A 58 -3.86 23.56 -9.37
CA LEU A 58 -3.19 23.39 -8.07
C LEU A 58 -3.41 24.61 -7.18
N PRO A 59 -3.39 24.45 -5.85
CA PRO A 59 -3.31 25.58 -4.94
C PRO A 59 -1.96 26.29 -5.14
N GLU A 60 -2.00 27.62 -5.16
CA GLU A 60 -0.82 28.49 -5.23
C GLU A 60 -0.66 29.22 -3.89
N PRO A 61 -0.05 28.57 -2.87
CA PRO A 61 0.16 29.19 -1.57
C PRO A 61 1.15 30.35 -1.66
N ALA A 62 0.93 31.38 -0.85
CA ALA A 62 1.93 32.42 -0.61
C ALA A 62 3.20 31.81 0.01
N ALA A 63 4.35 32.43 -0.24
CA ALA A 63 5.66 31.92 0.22
C ALA A 63 5.80 31.93 1.75
N ASP A 64 5.09 32.82 2.44
CA ASP A 64 5.04 32.89 3.90
C ASP A 64 4.01 31.89 4.45
N ASP A 65 4.48 30.77 5.00
CA ASP A 65 3.62 29.77 5.63
C ASP A 65 3.98 29.54 7.10
N PRO A 66 3.72 30.51 7.99
CA PRO A 66 4.10 30.41 9.41
C PRO A 66 3.40 29.23 10.13
N TYR A 67 2.27 28.74 9.60
CA TYR A 67 1.45 27.70 10.21
C TYR A 67 1.40 26.38 9.41
N GLY A 68 2.04 26.29 8.23
CA GLY A 68 2.02 25.09 7.39
C GLY A 68 0.68 24.83 6.68
N MET A 69 -0.21 25.83 6.61
CA MET A 69 -1.61 25.70 6.18
C MET A 69 -1.99 26.60 5.00
N ARG A 70 -1.09 27.46 4.49
CA ARG A 70 -1.38 28.32 3.34
C ARG A 70 -1.79 27.55 2.10
N TRP A 71 -1.26 26.34 1.90
CA TRP A 71 -1.68 25.47 0.79
C TRP A 71 -3.17 25.12 0.86
N PHE A 72 -3.74 24.99 2.06
CA PHE A 72 -5.14 24.64 2.24
C PHE A 72 -6.05 25.86 2.03
N GLU A 73 -5.62 27.04 2.48
CA GLU A 73 -6.29 28.31 2.17
C GLU A 73 -6.33 28.55 0.66
N ALA A 74 -5.18 28.41 -0.02
CA ALA A 74 -5.10 28.51 -1.47
C ALA A 74 -5.96 27.47 -2.18
N TYR A 75 -6.08 26.25 -1.64
CA TYR A 75 -6.98 25.22 -2.17
C TYR A 75 -8.45 25.63 -2.06
N LEU A 76 -8.86 26.19 -0.92
CA LEU A 76 -10.22 26.68 -0.70
C LEU A 76 -10.55 27.93 -1.53
N ALA A 77 -9.54 28.73 -1.91
CA ALA A 77 -9.71 29.88 -2.79
C ALA A 77 -10.02 29.50 -4.25
N ILE A 78 -9.70 28.27 -4.68
CA ILE A 78 -10.06 27.80 -6.03
C ILE A 78 -11.59 27.64 -6.11
N PRO A 79 -12.27 28.19 -7.15
CA PRO A 79 -13.70 28.00 -7.37
C PRO A 79 -14.08 26.52 -7.37
N GLU A 80 -15.20 26.16 -6.74
CA GLU A 80 -15.55 24.75 -6.50
C GLU A 80 -15.59 23.89 -7.78
N ALA A 81 -16.10 24.47 -8.87
CA ALA A 81 -16.18 23.82 -10.19
C ALA A 81 -14.81 23.43 -10.76
N GLU A 82 -13.75 24.18 -10.41
CA GLU A 82 -12.38 23.95 -10.86
C GLU A 82 -11.51 23.29 -9.79
N ARG A 83 -11.94 23.34 -8.52
CA ARG A 83 -11.18 22.83 -7.37
C ARG A 83 -11.01 21.32 -7.49
N PRO A 84 -9.78 20.80 -7.55
CA PRO A 84 -9.56 19.38 -7.79
C PRO A 84 -10.11 18.52 -6.64
N TRP A 85 -10.49 17.30 -6.97
CA TRP A 85 -10.84 16.32 -5.95
C TRP A 85 -9.57 15.94 -5.20
N MET A 86 -9.52 16.16 -3.90
CA MET A 86 -8.33 15.86 -3.09
C MET A 86 -8.54 14.59 -2.26
N ARG A 87 -7.60 13.66 -2.31
CA ARG A 87 -7.64 12.41 -1.51
C ARG A 87 -6.28 12.12 -0.92
N SER A 88 -6.27 11.61 0.33
CA SER A 88 -5.05 11.15 0.98
C SER A 88 -4.66 9.77 0.48
N PHE A 89 -3.37 9.56 0.27
CA PHE A 89 -2.78 8.29 -0.12
C PHE A 89 -1.48 8.05 0.66
N THR A 90 -1.10 6.79 0.75
CA THR A 90 0.20 6.37 1.26
C THR A 90 1.20 6.25 0.12
N VAL A 91 2.42 6.76 0.31
CA VAL A 91 3.56 6.43 -0.54
C VAL A 91 3.90 4.97 -0.32
N ARG A 92 3.63 4.12 -1.32
CA ARG A 92 3.88 2.69 -1.21
C ARG A 92 5.37 2.38 -1.28
N SER A 93 6.10 3.03 -2.16
CA SER A 93 7.56 2.92 -2.30
C SER A 93 8.10 4.09 -3.10
N TYR A 94 9.39 4.35 -2.97
CA TYR A 94 10.10 5.30 -3.81
C TYR A 94 11.40 4.69 -4.33
N ASP A 95 11.52 4.59 -5.65
CA ASP A 95 12.74 4.18 -6.35
C ASP A 95 13.55 5.43 -6.71
N ARG A 96 14.65 5.65 -5.99
CA ARG A 96 15.52 6.82 -6.17
C ARG A 96 16.30 6.78 -7.48
N GLU A 97 16.66 5.59 -7.97
CA GLU A 97 17.44 5.46 -9.20
C GLU A 97 16.59 5.79 -10.41
N ARG A 98 15.33 5.34 -10.40
CA ARG A 98 14.37 5.62 -11.48
C ARG A 98 13.60 6.92 -11.30
N ASN A 99 13.70 7.56 -10.13
CA ASN A 99 12.85 8.68 -9.69
C ASN A 99 11.35 8.36 -9.79
N VAL A 100 10.94 7.18 -9.26
CA VAL A 100 9.54 6.71 -9.35
C VAL A 100 8.94 6.48 -7.98
N MET A 101 7.90 7.25 -7.65
CA MET A 101 7.05 7.06 -6.48
C MET A 101 5.85 6.18 -6.82
N ALA A 102 5.66 5.08 -6.10
CA ALA A 102 4.48 4.22 -6.27
C ALA A 102 3.37 4.59 -5.28
N VAL A 103 2.12 4.61 -5.77
CA VAL A 103 0.92 4.76 -4.94
C VAL A 103 -0.10 3.69 -5.33
N ASP A 104 -0.67 3.02 -4.34
CA ASP A 104 -1.69 1.99 -4.55
C ASP A 104 -3.10 2.60 -4.45
N PHE A 105 -3.86 2.49 -5.54
CA PHE A 105 -5.25 2.90 -5.65
C PHE A 105 -6.18 1.71 -5.42
N VAL A 106 -7.05 1.82 -4.42
CA VAL A 106 -8.15 0.87 -4.22
C VAL A 106 -9.28 1.17 -5.21
N LEU A 107 -9.62 0.18 -6.01
CA LEU A 107 -10.62 0.24 -7.08
C LEU A 107 -11.92 -0.39 -6.58
N HIS A 108 -12.78 0.43 -6.01
CA HIS A 108 -14.12 0.04 -5.61
C HIS A 108 -15.14 0.44 -6.69
N GLY A 109 -16.07 -0.48 -7.02
CA GLY A 109 -17.07 -0.44 -8.13
C GLY A 109 -17.60 0.92 -8.59
N GLU A 110 -18.83 1.30 -8.20
CA GLU A 110 -19.46 2.63 -8.39
C GLU A 110 -18.68 3.74 -7.64
N GLY A 111 -17.37 3.77 -7.81
CA GLY A 111 -16.45 4.43 -6.92
C GLY A 111 -16.41 5.92 -7.11
N GLY A 112 -16.08 6.63 -6.03
CA GLY A 112 -15.75 8.04 -6.06
C GLY A 112 -14.53 8.38 -6.94
N PRO A 113 -14.21 9.68 -7.03
CA PRO A 113 -13.11 10.28 -7.80
C PRO A 113 -11.85 9.43 -8.00
N ALA A 114 -11.24 8.99 -6.90
CA ALA A 114 -9.96 8.29 -6.89
C ALA A 114 -10.02 6.90 -7.53
N ALA A 115 -11.06 6.12 -7.23
CA ALA A 115 -11.22 4.78 -7.79
C ALA A 115 -11.47 4.83 -9.30
N ARG A 116 -12.29 5.78 -9.77
CA ARG A 116 -12.53 5.98 -11.21
C ARG A 116 -11.27 6.39 -11.95
N TRP A 117 -10.53 7.37 -11.40
CA TRP A 117 -9.27 7.80 -11.99
C TRP A 117 -8.24 6.66 -12.00
N GLY A 118 -8.02 5.99 -10.86
CA GLY A 118 -7.07 4.88 -10.77
C GLY A 118 -7.44 3.67 -11.64
N ALA A 119 -8.73 3.49 -11.96
CA ALA A 119 -9.15 2.47 -12.92
C ALA A 119 -8.74 2.80 -14.36
N ALA A 120 -8.78 4.08 -14.72
CA ALA A 120 -8.56 4.61 -16.06
C ALA A 120 -7.14 5.16 -16.31
N ALA A 121 -6.32 5.28 -15.27
CA ALA A 121 -4.98 5.88 -15.31
C ALA A 121 -4.08 5.24 -16.38
N ARG A 122 -3.29 6.08 -17.05
CA ARG A 122 -2.34 5.72 -18.11
C ARG A 122 -1.04 6.51 -17.97
N PRO A 123 0.09 5.97 -18.46
CA PRO A 123 1.31 6.75 -18.60
C PRO A 123 1.06 8.07 -19.33
N GLY A 124 1.61 9.16 -18.80
CA GLY A 124 1.41 10.52 -19.29
C GLY A 124 0.35 11.33 -18.53
N ASP A 125 -0.59 10.68 -17.81
CA ASP A 125 -1.58 11.40 -17.00
C ASP A 125 -0.92 12.24 -15.91
N VAL A 126 -1.55 13.37 -15.55
CA VAL A 126 -1.00 14.34 -14.58
C VAL A 126 -1.94 14.50 -13.39
N LEU A 127 -1.36 14.43 -12.20
CA LEU A 127 -2.03 14.77 -10.94
C LEU A 127 -1.28 15.90 -10.23
N GLY A 128 -1.97 16.55 -9.30
CA GLY A 128 -1.31 17.36 -8.27
C GLY A 128 -0.93 16.50 -7.09
N MET A 129 0.16 16.87 -6.42
CA MET A 129 0.59 16.29 -5.17
C MET A 129 0.78 17.40 -4.14
N VAL A 130 0.26 17.19 -2.93
CA VAL A 130 0.55 18.00 -1.75
C VAL A 130 1.23 17.12 -0.70
N GLY A 131 2.40 17.53 -0.22
CA GLY A 131 3.24 16.74 0.68
C GLY A 131 4.31 15.92 -0.04
N PRO A 132 4.83 14.83 0.58
CA PRO A 132 4.33 14.20 1.81
C PRO A 132 4.46 15.07 3.06
N SER A 133 3.61 14.81 4.06
CA SER A 133 3.72 15.49 5.36
C SER A 133 4.64 14.73 6.31
N SER A 134 5.65 15.41 6.85
CA SER A 134 6.55 14.86 7.87
C SER A 134 5.88 14.60 9.22
N LEU A 135 4.64 15.09 9.44
CA LEU A 135 3.86 14.79 10.64
C LEU A 135 3.56 13.29 10.77
N TYR A 136 3.33 12.62 9.65
CA TYR A 136 2.99 11.19 9.61
C TYR A 136 4.20 10.28 9.38
N ALA A 137 5.29 10.82 8.81
CA ALA A 137 6.54 10.11 8.60
C ALA A 137 7.34 9.98 9.92
N ARG A 138 6.90 9.09 10.82
CA ARG A 138 7.51 8.89 12.15
C ARG A 138 8.38 7.61 12.16
N PRO A 139 9.53 7.63 12.87
CA PRO A 139 10.26 6.39 13.14
C PRO A 139 9.36 5.38 13.85
N LEU A 140 9.49 4.10 13.49
CA LEU A 140 8.76 3.04 14.19
C LEU A 140 9.22 2.99 15.65
N PRO A 141 8.29 2.83 16.61
CA PRO A 141 8.66 2.69 18.00
C PRO A 141 9.47 1.40 18.21
N ALA A 142 10.39 1.42 19.17
CA ALA A 142 11.09 0.22 19.59
C ALA A 142 10.08 -0.74 20.25
N ALA A 143 9.69 -1.79 19.51
CA ALA A 143 8.70 -2.76 19.96
C ALA A 143 9.11 -4.19 19.62
N ARG A 144 8.93 -5.11 20.58
CA ARG A 144 9.13 -6.56 20.36
C ARG A 144 7.99 -7.18 19.54
N ARG A 145 6.80 -6.60 19.67
CA ARG A 145 5.57 -7.03 18.99
C ARG A 145 4.80 -5.82 18.49
N MET A 146 4.24 -5.93 17.30
CA MET A 146 3.37 -4.90 16.71
C MET A 146 2.03 -5.51 16.30
N LEU A 147 0.95 -4.79 16.55
CA LEU A 147 -0.39 -5.11 16.07
C LEU A 147 -0.77 -4.07 15.02
N LEU A 148 -1.06 -4.52 13.81
CA LEU A 148 -1.55 -3.69 12.72
C LEU A 148 -2.95 -4.14 12.35
N ALA A 149 -3.86 -3.20 12.14
CA ALA A 149 -5.23 -3.49 11.72
C ALA A 149 -5.71 -2.43 10.73
N GLY A 150 -6.44 -2.85 9.70
CA GLY A 150 -7.00 -1.94 8.71
C GLY A 150 -7.70 -2.66 7.57
N ASP A 151 -8.36 -1.90 6.71
CA ASP A 151 -9.01 -2.39 5.50
C ASP A 151 -8.07 -2.31 4.28
N GLU A 152 -8.65 -2.49 3.08
CA GLU A 152 -7.92 -2.42 1.81
C GLU A 152 -7.15 -1.09 1.62
N ALA A 153 -7.67 0.02 2.14
CA ALA A 153 -7.03 1.33 1.99
C ALA A 153 -5.81 1.49 2.90
N ALA A 154 -5.75 0.76 4.01
CA ALA A 154 -4.61 0.76 4.94
C ALA A 154 -3.49 -0.22 4.53
N LEU A 155 -3.75 -1.14 3.61
CA LEU A 155 -2.76 -2.15 3.20
C LEU A 155 -1.42 -1.58 2.71
N PRO A 156 -1.37 -0.46 1.95
CA PRO A 156 -0.10 0.12 1.54
C PRO A 156 0.73 0.60 2.75
N ALA A 157 0.10 1.26 3.73
CA ALA A 157 0.73 1.68 4.97
C ALA A 157 1.27 0.48 5.77
N VAL A 158 0.40 -0.52 5.99
CA VAL A 158 0.77 -1.78 6.66
C VAL A 158 1.98 -2.41 5.97
N ALA A 159 2.02 -2.47 4.64
CA ALA A 159 3.14 -3.03 3.90
C ALA A 159 4.45 -2.27 4.16
N THR A 160 4.45 -0.94 4.08
CA THR A 160 5.66 -0.13 4.35
C THR A 160 6.18 -0.32 5.78
N VAL A 161 5.26 -0.38 6.75
CA VAL A 161 5.61 -0.59 8.16
C VAL A 161 6.23 -1.97 8.37
N LEU A 162 5.64 -3.02 7.80
CA LEU A 162 6.20 -4.38 7.86
C LEU A 162 7.56 -4.49 7.17
N GLU A 163 7.77 -3.71 6.11
CA GLU A 163 9.03 -3.68 5.38
C GLU A 163 10.17 -3.06 6.20
N ALA A 164 9.85 -2.03 6.97
CA ALA A 164 10.77 -1.27 7.83
C ALA A 164 10.99 -1.88 9.23
N LEU A 165 10.31 -2.98 9.58
CA LEU A 165 10.47 -3.62 10.88
C LEU A 165 11.91 -4.13 11.10
N PRO A 166 12.51 -3.88 12.29
CA PRO A 166 13.79 -4.47 12.66
C PRO A 166 13.74 -6.00 12.67
N ALA A 167 14.88 -6.63 12.38
CA ALA A 167 15.01 -8.07 12.50
C ALA A 167 14.68 -8.53 13.93
N GLY A 168 13.86 -9.58 14.05
CA GLY A 168 13.42 -10.11 15.34
C GLY A 168 12.14 -9.48 15.90
N THR A 169 11.63 -8.40 15.31
CA THR A 169 10.30 -7.88 15.66
C THR A 169 9.21 -8.79 15.09
N SER A 170 8.22 -9.12 15.92
CA SER A 170 7.05 -9.89 15.48
C SER A 170 5.86 -8.97 15.20
N ALA A 171 5.03 -9.32 14.20
CA ALA A 171 3.83 -8.56 13.88
C ALA A 171 2.60 -9.48 13.78
N ILE A 172 1.45 -8.96 14.22
CA ILE A 172 0.12 -9.53 13.99
C ILE A 172 -0.63 -8.52 13.13
N VAL A 173 -1.18 -8.98 12.00
CA VAL A 173 -1.91 -8.12 11.06
C VAL A 173 -3.33 -8.62 10.92
N TYR A 174 -4.30 -7.73 11.14
CA TYR A 174 -5.70 -7.93 10.80
C TYR A 174 -6.07 -7.07 9.59
N ALA A 175 -6.27 -7.72 8.45
CA ALA A 175 -6.64 -7.05 7.22
C ALA A 175 -8.08 -7.41 6.85
N GLU A 176 -8.95 -6.41 6.76
CA GLU A 176 -10.26 -6.54 6.13
C GLU A 176 -10.10 -6.34 4.63
N VAL A 177 -10.50 -7.35 3.85
CA VAL A 177 -10.46 -7.28 2.38
C VAL A 177 -11.79 -7.73 1.79
N ARG A 178 -12.27 -7.02 0.78
CA ARG A 178 -13.48 -7.38 0.07
C ARG A 178 -13.20 -8.55 -0.86
N THR A 179 -13.74 -9.71 -0.50
CA THR A 179 -13.73 -10.88 -1.38
C THR A 179 -14.98 -10.90 -2.24
N ARG A 180 -14.87 -11.35 -3.50
CA ARG A 180 -16.06 -11.69 -4.29
C ARG A 180 -16.67 -12.95 -3.68
N ARG A 181 -17.78 -12.82 -2.95
CA ARG A 181 -18.65 -13.98 -2.70
C ARG A 181 -19.23 -14.42 -4.05
N ARG A 182 -18.95 -15.65 -4.50
CA ARG A 182 -19.90 -16.32 -5.40
C ARG A 182 -21.20 -16.42 -4.61
N SER A 183 -22.30 -15.97 -5.19
CA SER A 183 -23.66 -16.20 -4.69
C SER A 183 -24.01 -17.69 -4.81
N GLY A 184 -23.30 -18.54 -4.06
CA GLY A 184 -23.83 -19.83 -3.66
C GLY A 184 -24.70 -19.60 -2.44
N SER A 185 -25.96 -20.02 -2.51
CA SER A 185 -26.83 -20.07 -1.34
C SER A 185 -26.13 -20.91 -0.27
N CYS A 186 -25.67 -20.28 0.82
CA CYS A 186 -25.40 -21.03 2.04
C CYS A 186 -26.77 -21.48 2.55
N ARG A 187 -27.15 -22.73 2.27
CA ARG A 187 -28.24 -23.35 3.00
C ARG A 187 -27.75 -23.48 4.45
N PRO A 188 -28.42 -22.90 5.45
CA PRO A 188 -27.98 -23.04 6.83
C PRO A 188 -28.05 -24.52 7.24
N PRO A 189 -27.12 -25.02 8.07
CA PRO A 189 -27.32 -26.30 8.74
C PRO A 189 -28.60 -26.24 9.60
N PRO A 190 -29.31 -27.37 9.78
CA PRO A 190 -30.65 -27.35 10.37
C PRO A 190 -30.73 -26.84 11.82
N GLU A 191 -29.64 -26.73 12.57
CA GLU A 191 -29.69 -26.29 13.98
C GLU A 191 -28.46 -25.43 14.33
N GLY A 192 -28.68 -24.16 14.72
CA GLY A 192 -27.63 -23.25 15.21
C GLY A 192 -27.95 -21.75 15.01
N PRO A 193 -27.47 -20.85 15.90
CA PRO A 193 -27.91 -19.47 15.95
C PRO A 193 -27.43 -18.66 14.74
N ARG A 194 -28.32 -17.78 14.26
CA ARG A 194 -28.19 -17.01 13.01
C ARG A 194 -27.11 -15.92 13.15
N CYS A 195 -26.05 -15.99 12.35
CA CYS A 195 -25.16 -14.84 12.10
C CYS A 195 -25.53 -14.18 10.78
N GLY A 196 -26.05 -12.95 10.83
CA GLY A 196 -26.26 -12.10 9.67
C GLY A 196 -24.96 -11.42 9.22
N GLY A 197 -24.71 -11.40 7.91
CA GLY A 197 -23.72 -10.55 7.23
C GLY A 197 -22.24 -10.91 7.45
N SER A 198 -21.62 -11.66 6.54
CA SER A 198 -20.18 -11.99 6.62
C SER A 198 -19.30 -11.04 5.78
N THR A 199 -18.53 -10.17 6.43
CA THR A 199 -17.28 -9.56 5.94
C THR A 199 -16.10 -10.44 6.38
N GLY A 200 -15.12 -10.68 5.50
CA GLY A 200 -14.05 -11.64 5.75
C GLY A 200 -12.80 -10.99 6.36
N THR A 201 -12.47 -11.32 7.61
CA THR A 201 -11.22 -10.92 8.27
C THR A 201 -10.13 -11.97 8.04
N ARG A 202 -8.93 -11.57 7.61
CA ARG A 202 -7.74 -12.45 7.60
C ARG A 202 -6.71 -11.98 8.61
N ALA A 203 -6.21 -12.93 9.41
CA ALA A 203 -5.07 -12.74 10.30
C ALA A 203 -3.79 -13.31 9.66
N ALA A 204 -2.64 -12.69 9.89
CA ALA A 204 -1.33 -13.28 9.56
C ALA A 204 -0.39 -13.17 10.77
N ARG A 205 0.43 -14.21 11.01
CA ARG A 205 1.39 -14.30 12.13
C ARG A 205 2.74 -14.78 11.62
N SER A 206 3.81 -14.01 11.80
CA SER A 206 5.19 -14.44 11.57
C SER A 206 5.88 -14.76 12.91
N SER A 207 6.74 -15.79 12.95
CA SER A 207 7.40 -16.25 14.18
C SER A 207 8.82 -16.80 14.00
N ARG A 208 9.63 -16.28 13.06
CA ARG A 208 11.04 -16.71 12.91
C ARG A 208 11.99 -15.52 12.67
N PRO A 209 13.24 -15.56 13.20
CA PRO A 209 14.26 -14.54 12.96
C PRO A 209 14.75 -14.58 11.50
N TYR A 210 15.12 -13.42 10.95
CA TYR A 210 15.38 -13.23 9.52
C TYR A 210 16.80 -12.67 9.25
N GLY A 211 17.44 -13.12 8.16
CA GLY A 211 18.76 -12.68 7.67
C GLY A 211 18.70 -12.09 6.25
N ARG A 212 19.61 -11.11 6.01
CA ARG A 212 20.00 -10.28 4.84
C ARG A 212 19.06 -10.04 3.62
N PRO A 213 19.07 -8.82 3.02
CA PRO A 213 18.11 -8.40 1.99
C PRO A 213 18.46 -8.87 0.57
N ALA A 214 17.43 -9.05 -0.25
CA ALA A 214 17.47 -9.34 -1.70
C ALA A 214 16.80 -8.18 -2.48
N PRO A 215 17.13 -7.97 -3.78
CA PRO A 215 16.71 -6.80 -4.56
C PRO A 215 15.23 -6.82 -4.99
N PRO A 216 14.67 -5.68 -5.42
CA PRO A 216 13.23 -5.52 -5.61
C PRO A 216 12.82 -6.00 -7.01
N SER A 217 12.23 -7.19 -7.10
CA SER A 217 11.38 -7.51 -8.24
C SER A 217 10.32 -8.54 -7.85
N THR A 218 9.12 -8.33 -8.41
CA THR A 218 7.96 -9.23 -8.42
C THR A 218 7.15 -9.38 -7.12
N GLY A 219 5.83 -9.44 -7.31
CA GLY A 219 4.81 -9.27 -6.28
C GLY A 219 5.01 -10.10 -5.02
N TRP A 220 4.71 -9.47 -3.88
CA TRP A 220 4.39 -10.10 -2.60
C TRP A 220 5.09 -11.44 -2.28
N THR A 221 6.41 -11.52 -2.41
CA THR A 221 7.17 -12.61 -1.78
C THR A 221 8.48 -12.10 -1.18
N ARG A 222 8.41 -11.60 0.06
CA ARG A 222 9.53 -11.74 1.00
C ARG A 222 9.48 -13.17 1.56
N PRO A 223 10.57 -13.95 1.53
CA PRO A 223 10.56 -15.24 2.21
C PRO A 223 10.24 -15.05 3.70
N GLY A 224 9.56 -16.01 4.34
CA GLY A 224 9.28 -16.01 5.79
C GLY A 224 7.87 -15.57 6.24
N TRP A 225 7.03 -15.01 5.37
CA TRP A 225 5.65 -14.63 5.72
C TRP A 225 4.67 -15.77 5.40
N ARG A 226 3.90 -16.24 6.41
CA ARG A 226 2.81 -17.21 6.21
C ARG A 226 1.50 -16.60 6.70
N ALA A 227 0.52 -16.48 5.80
CA ALA A 227 -0.86 -16.21 6.18
C ALA A 227 -1.44 -17.44 6.91
N ARG A 228 -2.10 -17.24 8.05
CA ARG A 228 -2.82 -18.30 8.77
C ARG A 228 -4.29 -17.91 8.85
N ARG A 229 -5.17 -18.77 8.34
CA ARG A 229 -6.61 -18.58 8.58
C ARG A 229 -6.90 -18.63 10.09
N PRO A 230 -7.74 -17.75 10.62
CA PRO A 230 -8.31 -17.96 11.95
C PRO A 230 -9.01 -19.33 11.97
N SER A 231 -8.84 -20.09 13.05
CA SER A 231 -9.36 -21.46 13.22
C SER A 231 -10.89 -21.54 13.31
N CYS A 232 -11.62 -20.42 13.20
CA CYS A 232 -13.07 -20.41 13.18
C CYS A 232 -13.60 -20.65 11.76
N GLY A 233 -13.79 -21.92 11.41
CA GLY A 233 -14.88 -22.47 10.59
C GLY A 233 -15.29 -21.85 9.24
N THR A 234 -14.57 -20.87 8.70
CA THR A 234 -15.00 -20.15 7.50
C THR A 234 -14.26 -20.69 6.29
N SER A 235 -14.89 -21.64 5.59
CA SER A 235 -14.43 -22.13 4.29
C SER A 235 -14.33 -20.98 3.30
N ALA A 236 -13.14 -20.74 2.74
CA ALA A 236 -12.99 -20.01 1.49
C ALA A 236 -11.70 -20.46 0.81
N ALA A 237 -11.65 -20.35 -0.51
CA ALA A 237 -10.62 -20.92 -1.36
C ALA A 237 -9.23 -20.26 -1.23
N THR A 238 -8.23 -21.07 -1.57
CA THR A 238 -6.77 -20.85 -1.69
C THR A 238 -6.42 -20.08 -2.97
N TRP A 239 -5.26 -19.39 -2.98
CA TRP A 239 -4.22 -19.41 -4.03
C TRP A 239 -3.14 -18.35 -3.71
N TRP A 240 -1.88 -18.79 -3.63
CA TRP A 240 -0.67 -18.21 -4.27
C TRP A 240 0.49 -19.21 -4.09
N GLY A 241 1.01 -19.71 -5.22
CA GLY A 241 2.35 -20.26 -5.47
C GLY A 241 2.89 -21.41 -4.61
N SER A 242 2.85 -22.64 -5.15
CA SER A 242 3.73 -23.74 -4.77
C SER A 242 4.78 -23.96 -5.86
N ALA A 243 6.06 -24.01 -5.48
CA ALA A 243 7.10 -24.69 -6.25
C ALA A 243 7.94 -25.51 -5.26
N ASP A 244 7.74 -26.83 -5.29
CA ASP A 244 8.65 -27.83 -4.76
C ASP A 244 9.60 -28.27 -5.88
N CYS A 245 10.90 -28.46 -5.59
CA CYS A 245 11.73 -29.65 -5.92
C CYS A 245 13.24 -29.40 -5.65
N PRO A 246 14.10 -30.44 -5.52
CA PRO A 246 14.15 -31.51 -4.53
C PRO A 246 15.42 -31.46 -3.64
N ARG A 247 15.37 -32.17 -2.51
CA ARG A 247 16.52 -32.59 -1.69
C ARG A 247 17.58 -33.30 -2.56
N LYS A 248 18.84 -32.85 -2.54
CA LYS A 248 19.95 -33.81 -2.56
C LYS A 248 20.26 -34.22 -1.12
N GLN A 249 20.13 -35.52 -0.90
CA GLN A 249 20.46 -36.21 0.33
C GLN A 249 21.96 -36.09 0.59
N SER A 250 22.31 -35.77 1.82
CA SER A 250 23.63 -36.01 2.38
C SER A 250 23.76 -37.51 2.68
N SER A 251 24.75 -38.17 2.09
CA SER A 251 25.31 -39.41 2.63
C SER A 251 26.79 -39.20 2.87
N SER A 252 27.15 -39.04 4.14
CA SER A 252 28.50 -39.21 4.65
C SER A 252 28.68 -40.67 5.09
N ALA A 253 29.73 -41.34 4.61
CA ALA A 253 30.57 -42.30 5.35
C ALA A 253 31.45 -43.07 4.36
N GLY A 254 32.73 -43.26 4.70
CA GLY A 254 33.56 -44.29 4.06
C GLY A 254 35.03 -43.91 3.88
N THR A 255 35.81 -44.04 4.95
CA THR A 255 37.28 -44.13 4.98
C THR A 255 37.82 -45.40 4.28
N GLY A 256 39.01 -45.29 3.68
CA GLY A 256 39.85 -46.40 3.16
C GLY A 256 40.40 -46.02 1.79
N GLY A 257 41.69 -45.78 1.57
CA GLY A 257 42.82 -46.70 1.74
C GLY A 257 43.46 -46.88 0.35
N ALA A 258 44.77 -46.66 0.24
CA ALA A 258 45.58 -46.60 -0.99
C ALA A 258 45.68 -47.97 -1.74
N PRO A 259 46.43 -48.13 -2.86
CA PRO A 259 47.78 -47.60 -3.15
C PRO A 259 47.82 -46.45 -4.17
#